data_AF-A0A6A7BCC5-F1
#
_entry.id   AF-A0A6A7BCC5-F1
#
_cell.length_a   1.000
_cell.length_b   1.000
_cell.length_c   1.000
_cell.angle_alpha   90.00
_cell.angle_beta   90.00
_cell.angle_gamma   90.00
#
_symmetry.space_group_name_H-M   'P 1'
#
loop_
_entity.id
_entity.type
_entity.pdbx_description
1 polymer ?
#
loop_
_entity_poly.entity_id
_entity_poly.type
_entity_poly.pdbx_seq_one_letter_code
_entity_poly.pdbx_strand_id
1 'polypeptide(L)'
;MNRQRTKGCSILKSVEHTFEPPLSAQDFMCDNERSSEASETLALDAHCDARQLVRLVQCPRCSRPLKTPVTLPCGHTVCRSCLPAPQPRTNISYPNTPDRLTGIACPLMGCGAEHASAECSVDVTLTKLMELIEAEIHKHEPTVAESSIILEEIVRDDDDILTQEKNRTREKGHQQQLPGGRLLATFLLADMGELRYSSDVDYQSLSPYSDDYESLDAALLERLRDVTHKELDCLVCYNLMLDPTTTSCGHTFCRRCLGRVMDHSSICPFCRRGLHVPASLQNQSSNSILNSLLNGLCPDLVTARAAALKAEEQAGDDTFNVPLFICTLSLPSMPTFLHVFEPRYRLMMRRVIEGNKQFGMVMYNRTHAPQGDLGPTQFLEYGTLLEIVNYELLRDGRSFIETRGIGRFKVREHAMHDGYHVSRIERVEDVSLAEEGILEQRETTMARDYAEAFMREHPQVPLPNAIAIETLSTQQLLDSCTAFVREMREASAPWLRERIIQVYGEPPEDPAIFPYWFASVVPIVEEEKYVLLQTERVRERLKIVYSWIGRIRGQRWSSGSACSIL
;
A
#
# COMPACT_ATOMS: atom_id res chain seq x y z
N MET A 1 -14.92 -47.58 41.77
CA MET A 1 -13.46 -47.60 41.51
C MET A 1 -13.20 -47.50 40.00
N ASN A 2 -12.67 -46.35 39.59
CA ASN A 2 -11.84 -46.06 38.41
C ASN A 2 -12.24 -46.44 36.96
N ARG A 3 -12.49 -45.34 36.23
CA ARG A 3 -11.79 -44.86 35.00
C ARG A 3 -12.30 -45.29 33.62
N GLN A 4 -13.04 -44.35 33.03
CA GLN A 4 -13.11 -44.05 31.60
C GLN A 4 -11.71 -43.76 31.00
N ARG A 5 -11.51 -44.15 29.74
CA ARG A 5 -10.42 -43.68 28.88
C ARG A 5 -10.98 -43.39 27.47
N THR A 6 -11.24 -42.12 27.20
CA THR A 6 -11.37 -41.55 25.86
C THR A 6 -9.97 -41.36 25.26
N LYS A 7 -9.77 -41.78 24.01
CA LYS A 7 -8.55 -41.48 23.24
C LYS A 7 -8.85 -40.26 22.36
N GLY A 8 -8.36 -39.10 22.77
CA GLY A 8 -8.28 -37.89 21.95
C GLY A 8 -6.99 -37.88 21.14
N CYS A 9 -7.10 -37.53 19.86
CA CYS A 9 -6.00 -37.25 18.96
C CYS A 9 -5.44 -35.86 19.30
N SER A 10 -4.16 -35.80 19.67
CA SER A 10 -3.48 -34.57 20.07
C SER A 10 -2.88 -33.87 18.85
N ILE A 11 -3.50 -32.76 18.44
CA ILE A 11 -2.91 -31.75 17.56
C ILE A 11 -1.79 -31.07 18.36
N LEU A 12 -0.55 -31.19 17.89
CA LEU A 12 0.60 -30.50 18.46
C LEU A 12 0.42 -28.99 18.25
N LYS A 13 0.30 -28.24 19.36
CA LYS A 13 0.45 -26.78 19.37
C LYS A 13 1.88 -26.46 18.93
N SER A 14 2.02 -25.75 17.81
CA SER A 14 3.24 -25.02 17.48
C SER A 14 3.50 -24.02 18.59
N VAL A 15 4.65 -24.16 19.25
CA VAL A 15 5.15 -23.16 20.20
C VAL A 15 5.68 -22.02 19.34
N GLU A 16 4.92 -20.93 19.25
CA GLU A 16 5.41 -19.64 18.76
C GLU A 16 6.52 -19.18 19.72
N HIS A 17 7.76 -19.22 19.27
CA HIS A 17 8.85 -18.52 19.93
C HIS A 17 8.92 -17.12 19.34
N THR A 18 8.02 -16.25 19.79
CA THR A 18 8.07 -14.81 19.56
C THR A 18 9.24 -14.25 20.36
N PHE A 19 10.28 -13.78 19.68
CA PHE A 19 11.35 -12.99 20.29
C PHE A 19 10.86 -11.54 20.48
N GLU A 20 9.91 -11.34 21.39
CA GLU A 20 9.50 -10.01 21.82
C GLU A 20 10.04 -9.74 23.22
N PRO A 21 10.85 -8.68 23.42
CA PRO A 21 11.06 -8.14 24.75
C PRO A 21 9.77 -7.44 25.24
N PRO A 22 9.50 -7.40 26.56
CA PRO A 22 8.36 -6.69 27.10
C PRO A 22 8.60 -5.17 26.93
N LEU A 23 7.98 -4.58 25.92
CA LEU A 23 7.94 -3.13 25.74
C LEU A 23 6.77 -2.59 26.57
N SER A 24 7.05 -1.61 27.44
CA SER A 24 6.04 -0.91 28.22
C SER A 24 5.10 -0.13 27.30
N ALA A 25 3.79 -0.31 27.51
CA ALA A 25 2.72 0.28 26.70
C ALA A 25 2.47 1.79 26.99
N GLN A 26 3.50 2.62 26.87
CA GLN A 26 3.37 4.08 26.83
C GLN A 26 4.36 4.60 25.78
N ASP A 27 3.86 5.45 24.87
CA ASP A 27 4.57 6.21 23.82
C ASP A 27 4.49 5.70 22.37
N PHE A 28 3.41 5.01 22.00
CA PHE A 28 2.97 4.91 20.60
C PHE A 28 1.45 5.10 20.49
N MET A 29 1.00 6.34 20.68
CA MET A 29 -0.25 6.81 20.11
C MET A 29 0.09 8.01 19.22
N CYS A 30 0.11 7.80 17.90
CA CYS A 30 -0.28 8.89 17.01
C CYS A 30 -1.78 9.05 17.23
N ASP A 31 -2.18 10.15 17.84
CA ASP A 31 -3.57 10.55 18.03
C ASP A 31 -4.32 10.47 16.70
N ASN A 32 -5.03 9.37 16.49
CA ASN A 32 -6.00 9.19 15.43
C ASN A 32 -7.39 9.07 16.04
N GLU A 33 -7.68 9.95 16.99
CA GLU A 33 -9.03 10.27 17.45
C GLU A 33 -9.13 11.78 17.61
N ARG A 34 -9.19 12.50 16.48
CA ARG A 34 -9.85 13.80 16.50
C ARG A 34 -11.34 13.54 16.71
N SER A 35 -11.81 13.90 17.89
CA SER A 35 -13.20 14.04 18.24
C SER A 35 -14.00 14.66 17.09
N SER A 36 -15.10 14.01 16.76
CA SER A 36 -16.15 14.46 15.84
C SER A 36 -16.81 15.76 16.34
N GLU A 37 -16.10 16.87 16.23
CA GLU A 37 -16.68 18.19 16.10
C GLU A 37 -16.28 18.68 14.71
N ALA A 38 -17.22 18.64 13.77
CA ALA A 38 -17.06 19.18 12.43
C ALA A 38 -16.90 20.71 12.54
N SER A 39 -15.68 21.17 12.80
CA SER A 39 -15.28 22.53 12.48
C SER A 39 -15.33 22.64 10.97
N GLU A 40 -16.30 23.40 10.44
CA GLU A 40 -16.36 23.73 9.01
C GLU A 40 -14.97 24.19 8.58
N THR A 41 -14.32 23.41 7.74
CA THR A 41 -12.95 23.68 7.33
C THR A 41 -13.05 24.78 6.27
N LEU A 42 -12.93 26.03 6.70
CA LEU A 42 -13.02 27.19 5.81
C LEU A 42 -11.86 27.19 4.82
N ALA A 43 -12.13 27.65 3.59
CA ALA A 43 -11.09 27.84 2.59
C ALA A 43 -10.08 28.88 3.07
N LEU A 44 -8.81 28.69 2.71
CA LEU A 44 -7.74 29.64 3.04
C LEU A 44 -8.00 30.98 2.39
N ASP A 45 -7.94 32.04 3.19
CA ASP A 45 -8.10 33.41 2.73
C ASP A 45 -6.81 33.91 2.04
N ALA A 46 -6.97 34.66 0.95
CA ALA A 46 -5.84 35.12 0.16
C ALA A 46 -4.90 36.05 0.94
N HIS A 47 -5.44 36.88 1.82
CA HIS A 47 -4.70 37.92 2.54
C HIS A 47 -4.29 37.48 3.94
N CYS A 48 -5.22 36.91 4.71
CA CYS A 48 -4.98 36.47 6.08
C CYS A 48 -4.10 35.22 6.13
N ASP A 49 -4.28 34.29 5.21
CA ASP A 49 -3.56 33.00 5.17
C ASP A 49 -2.45 32.97 4.12
N ALA A 50 -2.01 34.13 3.63
CA ALA A 50 -0.95 34.27 2.60
C ALA A 50 0.29 33.41 2.89
N ARG A 51 0.76 33.39 4.15
CA ARG A 51 1.90 32.56 4.56
C ARG A 51 1.62 31.08 4.43
N GLN A 52 0.43 30.65 4.84
CA GLN A 52 0.01 29.25 4.78
C GLN A 52 -0.13 28.80 3.33
N LEU A 53 -0.74 29.62 2.46
CA LEU A 53 -0.86 29.37 1.02
C LEU A 53 0.52 29.17 0.36
N VAL A 54 1.50 30.05 0.63
CA VAL A 54 2.87 29.89 0.12
C VAL A 54 3.56 28.66 0.69
N ARG A 55 3.31 28.32 1.96
CA ARG A 55 3.88 27.12 2.61
C ARG A 55 3.47 25.83 1.91
N LEU A 56 2.25 25.77 1.37
CA LEU A 56 1.74 24.58 0.66
C LEU A 56 2.61 24.19 -0.55
N VAL A 57 3.24 25.17 -1.19
CA VAL A 57 4.09 24.96 -2.38
C VAL A 57 5.58 25.16 -2.13
N GLN A 58 5.96 25.34 -0.86
CA GLN A 58 7.34 25.53 -0.42
C GLN A 58 7.97 24.17 -0.06
N CYS A 59 9.21 23.94 -0.51
CA CYS A 59 9.95 22.75 -0.15
C CYS A 59 10.36 22.80 1.34
N PRO A 60 10.02 21.79 2.16
CA PRO A 60 10.41 21.78 3.58
C PRO A 60 11.91 21.64 3.83
N ARG A 61 12.72 21.36 2.80
CA ARG A 61 14.18 21.19 2.90
C ARG A 61 14.97 22.43 2.48
N CYS A 62 14.74 22.96 1.29
CA CYS A 62 15.44 24.17 0.85
C CYS A 62 14.70 25.47 1.19
N SER A 63 13.47 25.39 1.72
CA SER A 63 12.60 26.54 2.00
C SER A 63 12.28 27.43 0.80
N ARG A 64 12.55 26.99 -0.43
CA ARG A 64 12.14 27.68 -1.66
C ARG A 64 10.87 27.05 -2.23
N PRO A 65 10.10 27.74 -3.09
CA PRO A 65 9.08 27.11 -3.91
C PRO A 65 9.62 25.85 -4.59
N LEU A 66 8.79 24.81 -4.69
CA LEU A 66 9.20 23.51 -5.20
C LEU A 66 9.72 23.61 -6.64
N LYS A 67 10.97 23.19 -6.87
CA LYS A 67 11.59 23.06 -8.20
C LYS A 67 11.87 21.59 -8.50
N THR A 68 11.30 21.09 -9.59
CA THR A 68 11.33 19.66 -9.96
C THR A 68 10.92 18.76 -8.78
N PRO A 69 9.67 18.87 -8.29
CA PRO A 69 9.20 18.16 -7.11
C PRO A 69 9.26 16.64 -7.29
N VAL A 70 9.63 15.93 -6.23
CA VAL A 70 9.60 14.47 -6.12
C VAL A 70 8.75 14.11 -4.91
N THR A 71 7.63 13.44 -5.16
CA THR A 71 6.79 12.88 -4.10
C THR A 71 7.27 11.46 -3.79
N LEU A 72 7.69 11.27 -2.54
CA LEU A 72 8.20 10.00 -2.03
C LEU A 72 7.04 9.05 -1.70
N PRO A 73 7.28 7.72 -1.66
CA PRO A 73 6.26 6.74 -1.25
C PRO A 73 5.60 6.99 0.12
N CYS A 74 6.25 7.74 1.02
CA CYS A 74 5.64 8.19 2.29
C CYS A 74 4.67 9.37 2.15
N GLY A 75 4.39 9.85 0.93
CA GLY A 75 3.48 10.95 0.65
C GLY A 75 4.12 12.35 0.72
N HIS A 76 5.30 12.47 1.32
CA HIS A 76 6.04 13.73 1.41
C HIS A 76 6.66 14.15 0.08
N THR A 77 6.73 15.46 -0.16
CA THR A 77 7.31 16.01 -1.39
C THR A 77 8.45 16.97 -1.08
N VAL A 78 9.55 16.84 -1.83
CA VAL A 78 10.70 17.76 -1.79
C VAL A 78 11.23 18.03 -3.20
N CYS A 79 12.08 19.05 -3.37
CA CYS A 79 12.78 19.25 -4.64
C CYS A 79 13.73 18.07 -4.93
N ARG A 80 13.91 17.71 -6.21
CA ARG A 80 14.86 16.67 -6.61
C ARG A 80 16.29 16.93 -6.11
N SER A 81 16.71 18.20 -6.10
CA SER A 81 18.03 18.61 -5.59
C SER A 81 18.18 18.51 -4.07
N CYS A 82 17.08 18.31 -3.34
CA CYS A 82 17.06 18.14 -1.89
C CYS A 82 17.06 16.67 -1.44
N LEU A 83 17.01 15.72 -2.40
CA LEU A 83 17.13 14.31 -2.09
C LEU A 83 18.60 13.98 -1.76
N PRO A 84 18.85 13.15 -0.74
CA PRO A 84 20.19 12.65 -0.48
C PRO A 84 20.67 11.74 -1.62
N ALA A 85 21.98 11.55 -1.71
CA ALA A 85 22.57 10.64 -2.68
C ALA A 85 22.05 9.20 -2.42
N PRO A 86 21.63 8.45 -3.47
CA PRO A 86 21.21 7.07 -3.30
C PRO A 86 22.32 6.21 -2.71
N GLN A 87 21.98 5.41 -1.71
CA GLN A 87 22.90 4.47 -1.06
C GLN A 87 22.49 3.02 -1.35
N PRO A 88 23.42 2.06 -1.38
CA PRO A 88 23.08 0.65 -1.49
C PRO A 88 22.18 0.21 -0.33
N ARG A 89 21.04 -0.42 -0.63
CA ARG A 89 20.14 -0.98 0.38
C ARG A 89 20.66 -2.37 0.74
N THR A 90 20.96 -2.59 2.02
CA THR A 90 21.35 -3.92 2.51
C THR A 90 20.10 -4.68 2.95
N ASN A 91 20.01 -5.97 2.63
CA ASN A 91 18.94 -6.89 3.06
C ASN A 91 17.54 -6.68 2.45
N ILE A 92 17.43 -6.16 1.23
CA ILE A 92 16.17 -6.23 0.46
C ILE A 92 16.32 -7.31 -0.59
N SER A 93 15.56 -8.38 -0.45
CA SER A 93 15.60 -9.47 -1.43
C SER A 93 14.28 -9.67 -2.18
N TYR A 94 13.27 -8.83 -1.92
CA TYR A 94 12.02 -8.82 -2.66
C TYR A 94 11.43 -7.41 -2.85
N PRO A 95 10.95 -7.07 -4.08
CA PRO A 95 11.26 -7.74 -5.33
C PRO A 95 12.73 -7.53 -5.70
N ASN A 96 13.38 -8.59 -6.20
CA ASN A 96 14.80 -8.58 -6.57
C ASN A 96 15.00 -7.94 -7.96
N THR A 97 14.69 -6.64 -8.07
CA THR A 97 14.90 -5.85 -9.28
C THR A 97 16.13 -4.96 -9.12
N PRO A 98 17.00 -4.81 -10.15
CA PRO A 98 18.16 -3.92 -10.09
C PRO A 98 17.83 -2.50 -9.63
N ASP A 99 16.64 -2.03 -10.01
CA ASP A 99 16.11 -0.69 -9.74
C ASP A 99 15.79 -0.43 -8.25
N ARG A 100 15.78 -1.46 -7.40
CA ARG A 100 15.52 -1.35 -5.95
C ARG A 100 16.76 -1.63 -5.07
N LEU A 101 17.92 -1.85 -5.68
CA LEU A 101 19.19 -2.08 -4.96
C LEU A 101 19.74 -0.82 -4.29
N THR A 102 19.29 0.36 -4.71
CA THR A 102 19.65 1.64 -4.08
C THR A 102 18.43 2.33 -3.50
N GLY A 103 18.66 3.01 -2.37
CA GLY A 103 17.64 3.64 -1.55
C GLY A 103 18.00 5.08 -1.22
N ILE A 104 16.97 5.85 -0.92
CA ILE A 104 17.06 7.25 -0.51
C ILE A 104 16.33 7.35 0.83
N ALA A 105 17.02 7.78 1.87
CA ALA A 105 16.40 8.12 3.14
C ALA A 105 15.51 9.35 2.95
N CYS A 106 14.28 9.31 3.48
CA CYS A 106 13.40 10.46 3.48
C CYS A 106 14.08 11.64 4.18
N PRO A 107 14.26 12.79 3.52
CA PRO A 107 14.99 13.90 4.10
C PRO A 107 14.18 14.67 5.15
N LEU A 108 12.90 14.38 5.33
CA LEU A 108 12.06 15.08 6.31
C LEU A 108 12.22 14.50 7.71
N MET A 109 12.47 15.37 8.68
CA MET A 109 12.58 15.02 10.09
C MET A 109 11.27 14.41 10.58
N GLY A 110 11.36 13.34 11.37
CA GLY A 110 10.19 12.62 11.90
C GLY A 110 9.61 11.53 10.99
N CYS A 111 9.99 11.47 9.71
CA CYS A 111 9.52 10.39 8.82
C CYS A 111 10.34 9.10 8.99
N GLY A 112 11.67 9.17 8.93
CA GLY A 112 12.58 8.01 9.13
C GLY A 112 12.50 6.91 8.07
N ALA A 113 11.63 7.02 7.05
CA ALA A 113 11.45 6.01 6.02
C ALA A 113 12.60 5.99 5.00
N GLU A 114 12.87 4.81 4.43
CA GLU A 114 13.78 4.62 3.31
C GLU A 114 13.00 4.18 2.07
N HIS A 115 13.26 4.81 0.93
CA HIS A 115 12.54 4.59 -0.32
C HIS A 115 13.46 4.02 -1.39
N ALA A 116 12.96 3.12 -2.24
CA ALA A 116 13.72 2.68 -3.40
C ALA A 116 13.95 3.86 -4.34
N SER A 117 15.18 4.05 -4.83
CA SER A 117 15.52 5.21 -5.67
C SER A 117 14.68 5.26 -6.96
N ALA A 118 14.29 4.11 -7.51
CA ALA A 118 13.46 4.04 -8.72
C ALA A 118 11.99 4.46 -8.49
N GLU A 119 11.54 4.53 -7.25
CA GLU A 119 10.19 4.99 -6.90
C GLU A 119 10.13 6.49 -6.64
N CYS A 120 11.29 7.14 -6.49
CA CYS A 120 11.44 8.58 -6.29
C CYS A 120 11.44 9.34 -7.63
N SER A 121 10.41 9.12 -8.46
CA SER A 121 10.22 9.82 -9.72
C SER A 121 9.74 11.26 -9.51
N VAL A 122 10.02 12.13 -10.47
CA VAL A 122 9.49 13.50 -10.48
C VAL A 122 7.96 13.45 -10.49
N ASP A 123 7.31 14.21 -9.61
CA ASP A 123 5.85 14.35 -9.60
C ASP A 123 5.44 15.24 -10.77
N VAL A 124 4.77 14.63 -11.75
CA VAL A 124 4.35 15.29 -12.98
C VAL A 124 3.27 16.34 -12.71
N THR A 125 2.39 16.08 -11.75
CA THR A 125 1.25 16.94 -11.41
C THR A 125 1.75 18.21 -10.72
N LEU A 126 2.57 18.03 -9.68
CA LEU A 126 3.16 19.15 -8.95
C LEU A 126 4.14 19.94 -9.83
N THR A 127 4.88 19.30 -10.74
CA THR A 127 5.76 20.03 -11.67
C THR A 127 4.96 21.04 -12.50
N LYS A 128 3.86 20.59 -13.12
CA LYS A 128 3.00 21.48 -13.93
C LYS A 128 2.32 22.56 -13.08
N LEU A 129 1.87 22.22 -11.88
CA LEU A 129 1.28 23.19 -10.95
C LEU A 129 2.28 24.30 -10.62
N MET A 130 3.54 23.96 -10.31
CA MET A 130 4.57 24.94 -10.02
C MET A 130 4.92 25.80 -11.24
N GLU A 131 4.99 25.22 -12.44
CA GLU A 131 5.20 25.99 -13.68
C GLU A 131 4.09 27.03 -13.92
N LEU A 132 2.83 26.66 -13.67
CA LEU A 132 1.68 27.56 -13.81
C LEU A 132 1.67 28.66 -12.73
N ILE A 133 1.97 28.31 -11.48
CA ILE A 133 2.07 29.26 -10.36
C ILE A 133 3.18 30.27 -10.63
N GLU A 134 4.39 29.80 -10.97
CA GLU A 134 5.51 30.67 -11.29
C GLU A 134 5.16 31.61 -12.46
N ALA A 135 4.57 31.10 -13.54
CA ALA A 135 4.19 31.91 -14.69
C ALA A 135 3.18 33.02 -14.33
N GLU A 136 2.16 32.70 -13.54
CA GLU A 136 1.14 33.69 -13.14
C GLU A 136 1.69 34.73 -12.16
N ILE A 137 2.60 34.32 -11.26
CA ILE A 137 3.30 35.24 -10.34
C ILE A 137 4.16 36.24 -11.11
N HIS A 138 4.98 35.79 -12.06
CA HIS A 138 5.80 36.67 -12.90
C HIS A 138 4.96 37.61 -13.78
N LYS A 139 3.76 37.18 -14.18
CA LYS A 139 2.82 38.03 -14.92
C LYS A 139 2.17 39.08 -14.03
N HIS A 140 1.94 38.78 -12.75
CA HIS A 140 1.29 39.68 -11.81
C HIS A 140 2.26 40.71 -11.19
N GLU A 141 3.53 40.37 -11.03
CA GLU A 141 4.54 41.24 -10.41
C GLU A 141 4.63 42.66 -11.04
N PRO A 142 4.65 42.85 -12.37
CA PRO A 142 4.73 44.19 -12.97
C PRO A 142 3.45 45.02 -12.77
N THR A 143 2.28 44.38 -12.65
CA THR A 143 0.99 45.07 -12.48
C THR A 143 0.82 45.72 -11.11
N VAL A 144 1.63 45.33 -10.13
CA VAL A 144 1.50 45.78 -8.73
C VAL A 144 2.78 46.44 -8.20
N ALA A 145 3.71 46.78 -9.09
CA ALA A 145 5.02 47.33 -8.73
C ALA A 145 4.96 48.67 -7.96
N GLU A 146 3.85 49.42 -8.09
CA GLU A 146 3.63 50.68 -7.36
C GLU A 146 3.15 50.46 -5.91
N SER A 147 2.62 49.28 -5.60
CA SER A 147 2.20 48.87 -4.26
C SER A 147 3.30 48.05 -3.61
N SER A 148 3.68 48.35 -2.36
CA SER A 148 4.72 47.56 -1.67
C SER A 148 4.39 47.35 -0.20
N ILE A 149 4.86 46.23 0.33
CA ILE A 149 4.64 45.81 1.70
C ILE A 149 5.96 45.36 2.32
N ILE A 150 6.14 45.61 3.60
CA ILE A 150 7.31 45.12 4.35
C ILE A 150 6.96 43.81 5.02
N LEU A 151 7.81 42.80 4.82
CA LEU A 151 7.70 41.48 5.44
C LEU A 151 8.85 41.32 6.41
N GLU A 152 8.56 40.82 7.60
CA GLU A 152 9.57 40.42 8.58
C GLU A 152 9.36 38.95 8.95
N GLU A 153 10.40 38.12 8.74
CA GLU A 153 10.38 36.72 9.14
C GLU A 153 10.37 36.59 10.67
N ILE A 154 9.35 35.91 11.20
CA ILE A 154 9.27 35.56 12.62
C ILE A 154 9.97 34.21 12.82
N VAL A 155 11.22 34.27 13.28
CA VAL A 155 11.98 33.09 13.68
C VAL A 155 11.54 32.69 15.08
N ARG A 156 10.95 31.51 15.22
CA ARG A 156 10.67 30.91 16.54
C ARG A 156 11.97 30.31 17.05
N ASP A 157 12.42 30.73 18.23
CA ASP A 157 13.45 30.02 18.98
C ASP A 157 12.84 28.68 19.41
N ASP A 158 13.15 27.57 18.74
CA ASP A 158 12.77 26.26 19.24
C ASP A 158 13.42 26.05 20.61
N ASP A 159 12.63 25.55 21.57
CA ASP A 159 12.97 25.29 22.98
C ASP A 159 14.17 24.33 23.12
N ASP A 160 15.37 24.87 23.00
CA ASP A 160 16.61 24.24 23.46
C ASP A 160 16.78 24.58 24.95
N ILE A 161 15.86 24.07 25.78
CA ILE A 161 16.11 23.92 27.21
C ILE A 161 17.19 22.84 27.29
N LEU A 162 18.38 23.24 27.75
CA LEU A 162 19.60 22.43 27.97
C LEU A 162 20.72 22.61 26.94
N THR A 163 21.21 23.82 26.72
CA THR A 163 22.68 24.01 26.67
C THR A 163 23.09 25.44 27.01
N GLN A 164 24.19 25.52 27.74
CA GLN A 164 24.62 26.65 28.53
C GLN A 164 24.82 27.94 27.73
N GLU A 165 24.39 29.02 28.38
CA GLU A 165 24.69 30.42 28.10
C GLU A 165 26.18 30.63 27.77
N LYS A 166 26.47 30.96 26.50
CA LYS A 166 27.33 32.08 26.06
C LYS A 166 27.46 32.07 24.53
N ASN A 167 27.05 33.18 23.91
CA ASN A 167 27.12 33.50 22.47
C ASN A 167 26.02 32.94 21.55
N ARG A 168 24.74 33.11 21.90
CA ARG A 168 23.66 33.11 20.87
C ARG A 168 23.52 34.52 20.31
N THR A 169 24.15 34.81 19.18
CA THR A 169 23.62 35.82 18.25
C THR A 169 22.20 35.38 17.92
N ARG A 170 21.18 36.10 18.41
CA ARG A 170 19.80 35.91 17.95
C ARG A 170 19.82 36.01 16.43
N GLU A 171 19.51 34.94 15.73
CA GLU A 171 19.35 35.00 14.28
C GLU A 171 18.19 35.95 14.00
N LYS A 172 18.51 37.15 13.49
CA LYS A 172 17.48 38.09 13.06
C LYS A 172 16.82 37.51 11.82
N GLY A 173 15.50 37.45 11.81
CA GLY A 173 14.75 37.14 10.60
C GLY A 173 15.04 38.13 9.48
N HIS A 174 14.86 37.70 8.24
CA HIS A 174 15.01 38.59 7.09
C HIS A 174 13.87 39.62 7.08
N GLN A 175 14.21 40.86 6.73
CA GLN A 175 13.24 41.92 6.52
C GLN A 175 13.41 42.45 5.09
N GLN A 176 12.33 42.47 4.31
CA GLN A 176 12.35 42.94 2.93
C GLN A 176 11.13 43.80 2.63
N GLN A 177 11.30 44.78 1.75
CA GLN A 177 10.21 45.52 1.12
C GLN A 177 10.00 44.95 -0.28
N LEU A 178 8.82 44.38 -0.54
CA LEU A 178 8.50 43.66 -1.77
C LEU A 178 7.21 44.19 -2.41
N PRO A 179 7.04 44.05 -3.74
CA PRO A 179 5.87 44.56 -4.44
C PRO A 179 4.61 43.71 -4.19
N GLY A 180 3.45 44.35 -4.33
CA GLY A 180 2.13 43.74 -4.24
C GLY A 180 1.59 43.56 -2.82
N GLY A 181 0.58 42.69 -2.70
CA GLY A 181 -0.03 42.29 -1.43
C GLY A 181 0.75 41.20 -0.71
N ARG A 182 0.18 40.67 0.37
CA ARG A 182 0.84 39.69 1.25
C ARG A 182 1.19 38.41 0.51
N LEU A 183 0.32 37.93 -0.39
CA LEU A 183 0.47 36.65 -1.06
C LEU A 183 1.66 36.67 -2.03
N LEU A 184 1.68 37.65 -2.94
CA LEU A 184 2.78 37.82 -3.90
C LEU A 184 4.11 38.02 -3.17
N ALA A 185 4.15 38.96 -2.23
CA ALA A 185 5.36 39.33 -1.55
C ALA A 185 5.93 38.18 -0.70
N THR A 186 5.07 37.38 -0.07
CA THR A 186 5.51 36.18 0.68
C THR A 186 6.09 35.12 -0.24
N PHE A 187 5.51 34.93 -1.43
CA PHE A 187 6.06 34.01 -2.42
C PHE A 187 7.45 34.45 -2.90
N LEU A 188 7.61 35.74 -3.20
CA LEU A 188 8.90 36.31 -3.62
C LEU A 188 9.96 36.16 -2.53
N LEU A 189 9.61 36.42 -1.27
CA LEU A 189 10.52 36.20 -0.13
C LEU A 189 10.98 34.74 -0.02
N ALA A 190 10.08 33.79 -0.27
CA ALA A 190 10.41 32.37 -0.32
C ALA A 190 11.28 32.00 -1.55
N ASP A 191 11.02 32.55 -2.74
CA ASP A 191 11.81 32.25 -3.96
C ASP A 191 13.25 32.78 -3.86
N MET A 192 13.44 33.93 -3.23
CA MET A 192 14.78 34.44 -2.87
C MET A 192 15.50 33.53 -1.86
N GLY A 193 14.77 32.67 -1.15
CA GLY A 193 15.29 31.79 -0.11
C GLY A 193 15.50 32.50 1.23
N GLU A 194 14.80 33.60 1.46
CA GLU A 194 14.89 34.43 2.67
C GLU A 194 13.77 34.15 3.68
N LEU A 195 12.90 33.17 3.40
CA LEU A 195 11.83 32.73 4.30
C LEU A 195 11.96 31.23 4.60
N ARG A 196 12.19 30.84 5.86
CA ARG A 196 12.26 29.42 6.23
C ARG A 196 10.88 28.77 6.20
N TYR A 197 10.86 27.47 5.92
CA TYR A 197 9.61 26.70 5.86
C TYR A 197 8.79 26.74 7.16
N SER A 198 9.44 26.64 8.32
CA SER A 198 8.79 26.65 9.64
C SER A 198 8.50 28.06 10.19
N SER A 199 9.11 29.11 9.65
CA SER A 199 8.90 30.49 10.12
C SER A 199 7.55 31.05 9.67
N ASP A 200 7.00 31.95 10.48
CA ASP A 200 5.87 32.82 10.14
C ASP A 200 6.36 34.18 9.67
N VAL A 201 5.44 35.07 9.27
CA VAL A 201 5.76 36.38 8.71
C VAL A 201 4.86 37.44 9.36
N ASP A 202 5.45 38.56 9.76
CA ASP A 202 4.73 39.78 10.09
C ASP A 202 4.64 40.70 8.87
N TYR A 203 3.54 41.42 8.75
CA TYR A 203 3.23 42.25 7.57
C TYR A 203 3.00 43.70 7.97
N GLN A 204 3.81 44.61 7.43
CA GLN A 204 3.67 46.04 7.63
C GLN A 204 3.25 46.73 6.34
N SER A 205 2.01 47.23 6.33
CA SER A 205 1.44 48.00 5.22
C SER A 205 2.13 49.36 5.08
N LEU A 206 2.52 49.72 3.85
CA LEU A 206 3.03 51.05 3.51
C LEU A 206 1.94 51.96 2.91
N SER A 207 0.73 51.44 2.64
CA SER A 207 -0.40 52.24 2.16
C SER A 207 -1.28 52.70 3.33
N PRO A 208 -1.76 53.95 3.33
CA PRO A 208 -2.78 54.41 4.29
C PRO A 208 -4.17 53.78 4.04
N TYR A 209 -4.39 53.11 2.91
CA TYR A 209 -5.62 52.39 2.58
C TYR A 209 -5.36 50.88 2.59
N SER A 210 -5.89 50.16 3.60
CA SER A 210 -5.67 48.70 3.77
C SER A 210 -6.34 47.85 2.69
N ASP A 211 -7.48 48.31 2.17
CA ASP A 211 -8.36 47.56 1.26
C ASP A 211 -7.70 47.28 -0.12
N ASP A 212 -6.65 48.05 -0.46
CA ASP A 212 -5.92 47.90 -1.72
C ASP A 212 -5.13 46.58 -1.76
N TYR A 213 -4.58 46.09 -0.64
CA TYR A 213 -3.78 44.85 -0.63
C TYR A 213 -4.64 43.59 -0.63
N GLU A 214 -5.75 43.60 0.10
CA GLU A 214 -6.66 42.45 0.19
C GLU A 214 -7.29 42.14 -1.17
N SER A 215 -7.70 43.18 -1.91
CA SER A 215 -8.24 43.02 -3.26
C SER A 215 -7.18 42.51 -4.26
N LEU A 216 -5.93 42.94 -4.15
CA LEU A 216 -4.82 42.43 -4.95
C LEU A 216 -4.55 40.95 -4.67
N ASP A 217 -4.49 40.57 -3.38
CA ASP A 217 -4.25 39.18 -2.95
C ASP A 217 -5.40 38.28 -3.41
N ALA A 218 -6.65 38.70 -3.24
CA ALA A 218 -7.84 37.97 -3.69
C ALA A 218 -7.81 37.75 -5.22
N ALA A 219 -7.50 38.80 -5.99
CA ALA A 219 -7.42 38.71 -7.45
C ALA A 219 -6.28 37.80 -7.92
N LEU A 220 -5.13 37.79 -7.21
CA LEU A 220 -4.04 36.85 -7.49
C LEU A 220 -4.46 35.41 -7.20
N LEU A 221 -5.06 35.15 -6.04
CA LEU A 221 -5.50 33.80 -5.66
C LEU A 221 -6.56 33.26 -6.63
N GLU A 222 -7.51 34.09 -7.06
CA GLU A 222 -8.52 33.71 -8.06
C GLU A 222 -7.87 33.30 -9.39
N ARG A 223 -6.93 34.10 -9.92
CA ARG A 223 -6.21 33.74 -11.15
C ARG A 223 -5.38 32.46 -10.99
N LEU A 224 -4.71 32.29 -9.85
CA LEU A 224 -3.97 31.07 -9.55
C LEU A 224 -4.89 29.84 -9.53
N ARG A 225 -6.08 29.96 -8.93
CA ARG A 225 -7.10 28.88 -8.94
C ARG A 225 -7.54 28.56 -10.36
N ASP A 226 -7.83 29.56 -11.18
CA ASP A 226 -8.29 29.37 -12.57
C ASP A 226 -7.27 28.63 -13.43
N VAL A 227 -5.99 29.01 -13.34
CA VAL A 227 -4.94 28.38 -14.16
C VAL A 227 -4.57 26.98 -13.66
N THR A 228 -4.66 26.72 -12.34
CA THR A 228 -4.24 25.44 -11.74
C THR A 228 -5.33 24.38 -11.65
N HIS A 229 -6.62 24.76 -11.66
CA HIS A 229 -7.75 23.85 -11.41
C HIS A 229 -7.68 22.56 -12.24
N LYS A 230 -7.37 22.66 -13.54
CA LYS A 230 -7.35 21.50 -14.44
C LYS A 230 -6.27 20.47 -14.10
N GLU A 231 -5.14 20.90 -13.52
CA GLU A 231 -4.07 19.99 -13.09
C GLU A 231 -4.40 19.31 -11.75
N LEU A 232 -5.43 19.78 -11.03
CA LEU A 232 -5.95 19.14 -9.83
C LEU A 232 -7.03 18.08 -10.12
N ASP A 233 -7.44 17.91 -11.37
CA ASP A 233 -8.39 16.87 -11.78
C ASP A 233 -7.69 15.52 -11.96
N CYS A 234 -8.34 14.46 -11.51
CA CYS A 234 -7.86 13.10 -11.71
C CYS A 234 -8.01 12.68 -13.17
N LEU A 235 -6.93 12.18 -13.78
CA LEU A 235 -6.90 11.76 -15.19
C LEU A 235 -7.72 10.49 -15.50
N VAL A 236 -8.31 9.84 -14.50
CA VAL A 236 -9.17 8.64 -14.68
C VAL A 236 -10.65 9.01 -14.64
N CYS A 237 -11.08 9.78 -13.63
CA CYS A 237 -12.48 10.15 -13.47
C CYS A 237 -12.80 11.59 -13.90
N TYR A 238 -11.81 12.35 -14.36
CA TYR A 238 -11.95 13.73 -14.86
C TYR A 238 -12.66 14.68 -13.90
N ASN A 239 -12.41 14.51 -12.62
CA ASN A 239 -12.94 15.34 -11.55
C ASN A 239 -11.83 15.59 -10.54
N LEU A 240 -11.99 16.64 -9.72
CA LEU A 240 -11.06 17.02 -8.66
C LEU A 240 -10.51 15.81 -7.92
N MET A 241 -9.19 15.71 -7.74
CA MET A 241 -8.63 14.55 -7.04
C MET A 241 -9.20 14.46 -5.62
N LEU A 242 -9.64 13.26 -5.22
CA LEU A 242 -9.92 12.95 -3.82
C LEU A 242 -8.87 11.96 -3.36
N ASP A 243 -8.20 12.31 -2.26
CA ASP A 243 -7.23 11.45 -1.61
C ASP A 243 -6.13 11.00 -2.61
N PRO A 244 -5.34 11.96 -3.14
CA PRO A 244 -4.45 11.73 -4.27
C PRO A 244 -3.29 10.79 -3.93
N THR A 245 -3.02 9.82 -4.81
CA THR A 245 -1.91 8.88 -4.68
C THR A 245 -0.96 9.02 -5.87
N THR A 246 0.30 9.36 -5.60
CA THR A 246 1.35 9.47 -6.62
C THR A 246 2.03 8.12 -6.82
N THR A 247 2.03 7.64 -8.05
CA THR A 247 2.62 6.36 -8.45
C THR A 247 4.14 6.48 -8.63
N SER A 248 4.86 5.34 -8.64
CA SER A 248 6.32 5.29 -8.87
C SER A 248 6.77 5.88 -10.21
N CYS A 249 5.85 6.09 -11.16
CA CYS A 249 6.14 6.74 -12.43
C CYS A 249 5.94 8.27 -12.42
N GLY A 250 5.50 8.85 -11.30
CA GLY A 250 5.30 10.29 -11.12
C GLY A 250 3.88 10.81 -11.42
N HIS A 251 2.96 9.97 -11.87
CA HIS A 251 1.56 10.38 -12.11
C HIS A 251 0.70 10.19 -10.86
N THR A 252 -0.25 11.11 -10.65
CA THR A 252 -1.14 11.15 -9.50
C THR A 252 -2.60 10.93 -9.90
N PHE A 253 -3.33 10.16 -9.10
CA PHE A 253 -4.75 9.85 -9.31
C PHE A 253 -5.51 9.84 -7.98
N CYS A 254 -6.85 9.85 -8.00
CA CYS A 254 -7.61 9.51 -6.79
C CYS A 254 -7.26 8.07 -6.37
N ARG A 255 -7.10 7.81 -5.07
CA ARG A 255 -6.84 6.45 -4.56
C ARG A 255 -7.84 5.42 -5.08
N ARG A 256 -9.15 5.69 -4.98
CA ARG A 256 -10.21 4.80 -5.50
C ARG A 256 -10.12 4.57 -7.01
N CYS A 257 -9.72 5.58 -7.79
CA CYS A 257 -9.57 5.46 -9.23
C CYS A 257 -8.37 4.59 -9.61
N LEU A 258 -7.23 4.79 -8.95
CA LEU A 258 -6.05 3.95 -9.15
C LEU A 258 -6.34 2.51 -8.73
N GLY A 259 -6.99 2.28 -7.58
CA GLY A 259 -7.37 0.94 -7.13
C GLY A 259 -8.23 0.18 -8.15
N ARG A 260 -9.25 0.84 -8.72
CA ARG A 260 -10.09 0.26 -9.79
C ARG A 260 -9.33 -0.11 -11.05
N VAL A 261 -8.32 0.67 -11.44
CA VAL A 261 -7.45 0.33 -12.58
C VAL A 261 -6.58 -0.88 -12.22
N MET A 262 -6.08 -0.90 -10.99
CA MET A 262 -5.22 -1.97 -10.48
C MET A 262 -5.92 -3.31 -10.30
N ASP A 263 -7.25 -3.33 -10.18
CA ASP A 263 -8.05 -4.57 -10.17
C ASP A 263 -7.86 -5.43 -11.43
N HIS A 264 -7.47 -4.81 -12.55
CA HIS A 264 -7.37 -5.50 -13.84
C HIS A 264 -6.03 -5.28 -14.55
N SER A 265 -5.19 -4.36 -14.07
CA SER A 265 -3.92 -4.03 -14.72
C SER A 265 -2.88 -3.44 -13.77
N SER A 266 -1.65 -3.92 -13.83
CA SER A 266 -0.52 -3.39 -13.07
C SER A 266 0.26 -2.30 -13.82
N ILE A 267 -0.37 -1.56 -14.75
CA ILE A 267 0.27 -0.48 -15.51
C ILE A 267 -0.40 0.87 -15.24
N CYS A 268 0.39 1.95 -15.33
CA CYS A 268 -0.13 3.31 -15.20
C CYS A 268 -1.16 3.60 -16.32
N PRO A 269 -2.37 4.10 -16.00
CA PRO A 269 -3.39 4.40 -17.02
C PRO A 269 -2.98 5.53 -17.97
N PHE A 270 -2.01 6.36 -17.57
CA PHE A 270 -1.53 7.47 -18.38
C PHE A 270 -0.29 7.11 -19.20
N CYS A 271 0.83 6.75 -18.55
CA CYS A 271 2.10 6.51 -19.24
C CYS A 271 2.38 5.04 -19.58
N ARG A 272 1.50 4.10 -19.16
CA ARG A 272 1.60 2.65 -19.41
C ARG A 272 2.84 1.96 -18.85
N ARG A 273 3.63 2.64 -18.03
CA ARG A 273 4.75 2.02 -17.28
C ARG A 273 4.18 1.07 -16.22
N GLY A 274 4.86 -0.06 -16.00
CA GLY A 274 4.53 -0.97 -14.90
C GLY A 274 4.59 -0.26 -13.55
N LEU A 275 3.56 -0.47 -12.73
CA LEU A 275 3.47 0.06 -11.38
C LEU A 275 3.95 -1.01 -10.39
N HIS A 276 4.97 -0.70 -9.61
CA HIS A 276 5.43 -1.52 -8.49
C HIS A 276 4.65 -1.15 -7.22
N VAL A 277 3.33 -1.26 -7.31
CA VAL A 277 2.40 -0.86 -6.25
C VAL A 277 1.54 -2.08 -5.88
N PRO A 278 1.26 -2.35 -4.59
CA PRO A 278 0.33 -3.41 -4.21
C PRO A 278 -1.07 -3.14 -4.78
N ALA A 279 -1.86 -4.19 -5.05
CA ALA A 279 -3.20 -4.03 -5.62
C ALA A 279 -4.16 -3.23 -4.72
N SER A 280 -3.95 -3.23 -3.39
CA SER A 280 -4.60 -2.29 -2.47
C SER A 280 -3.71 -1.11 -2.12
N LEU A 281 -4.29 0.08 -2.27
CA LEU A 281 -3.68 1.37 -1.96
C LEU A 281 -4.01 1.84 -0.54
N GLN A 282 -4.67 1.01 0.27
CA GLN A 282 -5.20 1.39 1.58
C GLN A 282 -4.07 1.79 2.55
N ASN A 283 -2.91 1.14 2.44
CA ASN A 283 -1.71 1.44 3.22
C ASN A 283 -0.71 2.35 2.49
N GLN A 284 -1.04 2.85 1.28
CA GLN A 284 -0.20 3.86 0.63
C GLN A 284 -0.49 5.23 1.23
N SER A 285 0.55 6.05 1.38
CA SER A 285 0.39 7.44 1.80
C SER A 285 -0.18 8.30 0.67
N SER A 286 -1.05 9.24 1.01
CA SER A 286 -1.53 10.25 0.06
C SER A 286 -0.44 11.28 -0.22
N ASN A 287 -0.45 11.91 -1.39
CA ASN A 287 0.40 13.06 -1.68
C ASN A 287 0.01 14.21 -0.75
N SER A 288 0.86 14.50 0.23
CA SER A 288 0.53 15.42 1.32
C SER A 288 0.29 16.84 0.81
N ILE A 289 1.09 17.30 -0.16
CA ILE A 289 0.97 18.64 -0.73
C ILE A 289 -0.31 18.79 -1.54
N LEU A 290 -0.60 17.86 -2.44
CA LEU A 290 -1.83 17.92 -3.23
C LEU A 290 -3.06 17.82 -2.31
N ASN A 291 -3.02 16.97 -1.29
CA ASN A 291 -4.11 16.87 -0.34
C ASN A 291 -4.30 18.20 0.44
N SER A 292 -3.21 18.83 0.90
CA SER A 292 -3.30 20.13 1.58
C SER A 292 -3.74 21.26 0.66
N LEU A 293 -3.32 21.28 -0.62
CA LEU A 293 -3.79 22.24 -1.63
C LEU A 293 -5.29 22.10 -1.87
N LEU A 294 -5.78 20.88 -2.08
CA LEU A 294 -7.20 20.61 -2.33
C LEU A 294 -8.09 21.03 -1.16
N ASN A 295 -7.69 20.67 0.07
CA ASN A 295 -8.43 21.05 1.28
C ASN A 295 -8.29 22.54 1.62
N GLY A 296 -7.16 23.17 1.29
CA GLY A 296 -6.95 24.60 1.52
C GLY A 296 -7.68 25.50 0.53
N LEU A 297 -7.73 25.14 -0.75
CA LEU A 297 -8.27 25.99 -1.82
C LEU A 297 -9.75 25.74 -2.14
N CYS A 298 -10.25 24.52 -1.90
CA CYS A 298 -11.62 24.13 -2.25
C CYS A 298 -12.21 23.07 -1.30
N PRO A 299 -12.24 23.31 0.03
CA PRO A 299 -12.75 22.35 1.01
C PRO A 299 -14.20 21.92 0.75
N ASP A 300 -15.05 22.83 0.27
CA ASP A 300 -16.44 22.52 -0.07
C ASP A 300 -16.54 21.49 -1.21
N LEU A 301 -15.73 21.63 -2.25
CA LEU A 301 -15.72 20.70 -3.39
C LEU A 301 -15.16 19.34 -2.97
N VAL A 302 -14.12 19.31 -2.14
CA VAL A 302 -13.56 18.08 -1.58
C VAL A 302 -14.60 17.37 -0.71
N THR A 303 -15.29 18.12 0.16
CA THR A 303 -16.33 17.59 1.04
C THR A 303 -17.53 17.07 0.25
N ALA A 304 -18.04 17.84 -0.72
CA ALA A 304 -19.12 17.42 -1.60
C ALA A 304 -18.75 16.15 -2.38
N ARG A 305 -17.51 16.08 -2.88
CA ARG A 305 -17.01 14.90 -3.59
C ARG A 305 -16.88 13.68 -2.68
N ALA A 306 -16.37 13.85 -1.47
CA ALA A 306 -16.29 12.77 -0.48
C ALA A 306 -17.70 12.28 -0.09
N ALA A 307 -18.65 13.19 0.11
CA ALA A 307 -20.05 12.86 0.39
C ALA A 307 -20.70 12.12 -0.79
N ALA A 308 -20.47 12.55 -2.03
CA ALA A 308 -20.98 11.87 -3.22
C ALA A 308 -20.45 10.43 -3.33
N LEU A 309 -19.15 10.21 -3.07
CA LEU A 309 -18.57 8.87 -3.09
C LEU A 309 -19.09 7.99 -1.95
N LYS A 310 -19.28 8.55 -0.74
CA LYS A 310 -19.92 7.84 0.38
C LYS A 310 -21.36 7.48 0.06
N ALA A 311 -22.12 8.37 -0.58
CA ALA A 311 -23.47 8.10 -1.01
C ALA A 311 -23.54 7.02 -2.10
N GLU A 312 -22.60 7.02 -3.07
CA GLU A 312 -22.44 5.92 -4.03
C GLU A 312 -22.10 4.60 -3.33
N GLU A 313 -21.22 4.63 -2.32
CA GLU A 313 -20.86 3.46 -1.52
C GLU A 313 -22.06 2.96 -0.73
N GLN A 314 -22.77 3.81 0.01
CA GLN A 314 -23.99 3.41 0.73
C GLN A 314 -25.07 2.86 -0.21
N ALA A 315 -25.21 3.43 -1.41
CA ALA A 315 -26.15 2.94 -2.43
C ALA A 315 -25.70 1.60 -3.05
N GLY A 316 -24.40 1.28 -3.03
CA GLY A 316 -23.82 0.02 -3.54
C GLY A 316 -23.56 -1.05 -2.47
N ASP A 317 -23.42 -0.67 -1.20
CA ASP A 317 -23.03 -1.52 -0.05
C ASP A 317 -24.24 -2.25 0.59
N ASP A 318 -25.45 -1.91 0.14
CA ASP A 318 -26.69 -2.61 0.48
C ASP A 318 -26.88 -3.94 -0.29
N THR A 319 -25.90 -4.34 -1.11
CA THR A 319 -26.00 -5.57 -1.90
C THR A 319 -24.88 -6.56 -1.55
N PHE A 320 -25.28 -7.73 -1.07
CA PHE A 320 -24.43 -8.92 -1.01
C PHE A 320 -23.99 -9.27 -2.46
N ASN A 321 -22.91 -8.64 -2.93
CA ASN A 321 -22.57 -8.59 -4.36
C ASN A 321 -21.75 -9.77 -4.86
N VAL A 322 -21.14 -10.53 -3.95
CA VAL A 322 -20.27 -11.65 -4.34
C VAL A 322 -21.00 -12.96 -4.07
N PRO A 323 -21.43 -13.69 -5.13
CA PRO A 323 -21.98 -15.02 -4.94
C PRO A 323 -20.86 -15.99 -4.55
N LEU A 324 -21.12 -16.82 -3.54
CA LEU A 324 -20.17 -17.78 -2.99
C LEU A 324 -20.45 -19.19 -3.51
N PHE A 325 -19.44 -19.77 -4.14
CA PHE A 325 -19.36 -21.19 -4.47
C PHE A 325 -18.58 -21.90 -3.36
N ILE A 326 -19.22 -22.84 -2.67
CA ILE A 326 -18.64 -23.53 -1.51
C ILE A 326 -18.23 -24.93 -1.96
N CYS A 327 -16.93 -25.17 -2.13
CA CYS A 327 -16.46 -26.45 -2.69
C CYS A 327 -15.05 -26.84 -2.25
N THR A 328 -14.03 -26.26 -2.89
CA THR A 328 -12.62 -26.67 -2.79
C THR A 328 -11.74 -25.45 -2.62
N LEU A 329 -10.46 -25.66 -2.29
CA LEU A 329 -9.49 -24.59 -2.24
C LEU A 329 -9.14 -24.14 -3.67
N SER A 330 -9.33 -22.85 -3.93
CA SER A 330 -8.74 -22.18 -5.08
C SER A 330 -7.72 -21.15 -4.60
N LEU A 331 -6.65 -20.96 -5.38
CA LEU A 331 -5.56 -20.06 -5.02
C LEU A 331 -5.39 -18.94 -6.07
N PRO A 332 -4.88 -17.76 -5.68
CA PRO A 332 -4.61 -16.65 -6.60
C PRO A 332 -3.71 -17.06 -7.77
N SER A 333 -3.97 -16.47 -8.94
CA SER A 333 -3.31 -16.74 -10.23
C SER A 333 -3.47 -18.16 -10.78
N MET A 334 -4.02 -19.10 -9.99
CA MET A 334 -4.09 -20.51 -10.39
C MET A 334 -5.41 -20.84 -11.10
N PRO A 335 -5.38 -21.71 -12.13
CA PRO A 335 -6.58 -22.17 -12.78
C PRO A 335 -7.39 -23.09 -11.85
N THR A 336 -8.72 -23.00 -11.90
CA THR A 336 -9.64 -23.93 -11.24
C THR A 336 -10.70 -24.39 -12.24
N PHE A 337 -10.86 -25.71 -12.38
CA PHE A 337 -11.82 -26.35 -13.28
C PHE A 337 -12.98 -26.93 -12.48
N LEU A 338 -14.21 -26.59 -12.84
CA LEU A 338 -15.40 -27.02 -12.11
C LEU A 338 -16.44 -27.60 -13.06
N HIS A 339 -17.07 -28.67 -12.61
CA HIS A 339 -18.26 -29.21 -13.24
C HIS A 339 -19.48 -28.86 -12.38
N VAL A 340 -20.27 -27.89 -12.84
CA VAL A 340 -21.41 -27.36 -12.11
C VAL A 340 -22.68 -28.09 -12.53
N PHE A 341 -23.23 -28.88 -11.62
CA PHE A 341 -24.45 -29.65 -11.85
C PHE A 341 -25.58 -29.36 -10.84
N GLU A 342 -25.27 -28.83 -9.67
CA GLU A 342 -26.28 -28.49 -8.65
C GLU A 342 -27.21 -27.36 -9.13
N PRO A 343 -28.55 -27.49 -9.01
CA PRO A 343 -29.51 -26.49 -9.49
C PRO A 343 -29.26 -25.06 -9.00
N ARG A 344 -28.94 -24.87 -7.71
CA ARG A 344 -28.62 -23.55 -7.13
C ARG A 344 -27.41 -22.89 -7.80
N TYR A 345 -26.37 -23.67 -8.06
CA TYR A 345 -25.15 -23.15 -8.67
C TYR A 345 -25.28 -22.98 -10.19
N ARG A 346 -26.17 -23.73 -10.85
CA ARG A 346 -26.53 -23.49 -12.26
C ARG A 346 -27.18 -22.12 -12.45
N LEU A 347 -28.07 -21.73 -11.54
CA LEU A 347 -28.66 -20.39 -11.53
C LEU A 347 -27.60 -19.32 -11.25
N MET A 348 -26.76 -19.54 -10.22
CA MET A 348 -25.64 -18.65 -9.90
C MET A 348 -24.73 -18.42 -11.12
N MET A 349 -24.32 -19.49 -11.82
CA MET A 349 -23.43 -19.38 -12.97
C MET A 349 -24.04 -18.57 -14.11
N ARG A 350 -25.34 -18.71 -14.37
CA ARG A 350 -26.04 -17.88 -15.36
C ARG A 350 -25.93 -16.39 -15.02
N ARG A 351 -26.22 -16.03 -13.76
CA ARG A 351 -26.13 -14.64 -13.28
C ARG A 351 -24.72 -14.09 -13.34
N VAL A 352 -23.73 -14.90 -12.95
CA VAL A 352 -22.31 -14.52 -13.00
C VAL A 352 -21.87 -14.24 -14.44
N ILE A 353 -22.27 -15.08 -15.40
CA ILE A 353 -21.95 -14.91 -16.82
C ILE A 353 -22.62 -13.69 -17.44
N GLU A 354 -23.87 -13.40 -17.05
CA GLU A 354 -24.61 -12.19 -17.46
C GLU A 354 -24.04 -10.91 -16.82
N GLY A 355 -23.36 -11.04 -15.69
CA GLY A 355 -22.71 -9.95 -14.96
C GLY A 355 -21.21 -9.79 -15.29
N ASN A 356 -20.40 -9.64 -14.24
CA ASN A 356 -18.96 -9.36 -14.35
C ASN A 356 -18.08 -10.62 -14.47
N LYS A 357 -18.68 -11.81 -14.65
CA LYS A 357 -17.98 -13.12 -14.74
C LYS A 357 -17.13 -13.47 -13.51
N GLN A 358 -17.42 -12.88 -12.35
CA GLN A 358 -16.68 -13.13 -11.12
C GLN A 358 -17.56 -13.75 -10.04
N PHE A 359 -16.96 -14.61 -9.22
CA PHE A 359 -17.59 -15.16 -8.02
C PHE A 359 -16.55 -15.56 -6.98
N GLY A 360 -16.97 -15.66 -5.71
CA GLY A 360 -16.08 -16.08 -4.63
C GLY A 360 -16.07 -17.60 -4.50
N MET A 361 -14.89 -18.22 -4.45
CA MET A 361 -14.73 -19.62 -4.06
C MET A 361 -14.27 -19.68 -2.60
N VAL A 362 -14.99 -20.46 -1.78
CA VAL A 362 -14.64 -20.74 -0.39
C VAL A 362 -14.63 -22.24 -0.14
N MET A 363 -13.74 -22.69 0.75
CA MET A 363 -13.67 -24.09 1.17
C MET A 363 -14.84 -24.44 2.09
N TYR A 364 -15.30 -25.69 2.02
CA TYR A 364 -16.30 -26.22 2.95
C TYR A 364 -15.73 -26.37 4.37
N ASN A 365 -16.44 -25.85 5.37
CA ASN A 365 -16.07 -25.95 6.77
C ASN A 365 -16.52 -27.30 7.35
N ARG A 366 -15.68 -28.33 7.21
CA ARG A 366 -15.98 -29.70 7.66
C ARG A 366 -16.22 -29.85 9.16
N THR A 367 -15.60 -28.98 9.96
CA THR A 367 -15.66 -29.06 11.43
C THR A 367 -16.76 -28.20 12.02
N HIS A 368 -17.42 -27.36 11.20
CA HIS A 368 -18.31 -26.30 11.66
C HIS A 368 -17.68 -25.42 12.75
N ALA A 369 -16.35 -25.29 12.72
CA ALA A 369 -15.64 -24.44 13.66
C ALA A 369 -16.07 -22.98 13.46
N PRO A 370 -16.28 -22.21 14.54
CA PRO A 370 -16.57 -20.78 14.43
C PRO A 370 -15.53 -20.04 13.59
N GLN A 371 -15.98 -19.13 12.74
CA GLN A 371 -15.17 -18.37 11.78
C GLN A 371 -15.17 -16.88 12.14
N GLY A 372 -14.33 -16.49 13.10
CA GLY A 372 -14.29 -15.11 13.59
C GLY A 372 -15.67 -14.61 14.02
N ASP A 373 -16.03 -13.42 13.53
CA ASP A 373 -17.31 -12.76 13.83
C ASP A 373 -18.51 -13.42 13.12
N LEU A 374 -18.30 -14.28 12.11
CA LEU A 374 -19.37 -14.99 11.41
C LEU A 374 -19.98 -16.12 12.26
N GLY A 375 -19.30 -16.54 13.32
CA GLY A 375 -19.70 -17.71 14.10
C GLY A 375 -19.64 -19.02 13.29
N PRO A 376 -20.44 -20.04 13.63
CA PRO A 376 -20.41 -21.33 12.94
C PRO A 376 -21.08 -21.24 11.56
N THR A 377 -20.28 -21.37 10.50
CA THR A 377 -20.73 -21.34 9.11
C THR A 377 -20.39 -22.65 8.38
N GLN A 378 -20.97 -22.87 7.21
CA GLN A 378 -20.68 -24.05 6.37
C GLN A 378 -19.44 -23.89 5.47
N PHE A 379 -18.78 -22.74 5.52
CA PHE A 379 -17.60 -22.41 4.72
C PHE A 379 -16.54 -21.74 5.58
N LEU A 380 -15.27 -21.80 5.18
CA LEU A 380 -14.20 -21.08 5.86
C LEU A 380 -14.19 -19.59 5.47
N GLU A 381 -13.83 -18.70 6.39
CA GLU A 381 -13.99 -17.24 6.19
C GLU A 381 -13.12 -16.63 5.08
N TYR A 382 -11.98 -17.25 4.72
CA TYR A 382 -11.13 -16.79 3.63
C TYR A 382 -11.42 -17.56 2.35
N GLY A 383 -11.38 -16.85 1.22
CA GLY A 383 -11.62 -17.40 -0.10
C GLY A 383 -10.79 -16.72 -1.17
N THR A 384 -10.99 -17.19 -2.40
CA THR A 384 -10.35 -16.62 -3.59
C THR A 384 -11.43 -16.16 -4.55
N LEU A 385 -11.33 -14.91 -4.99
CA LEU A 385 -12.18 -14.36 -6.04
C LEU A 385 -11.74 -14.97 -7.37
N LEU A 386 -12.67 -15.59 -8.08
CA LEU A 386 -12.42 -16.28 -9.35
C LEU A 386 -13.06 -15.51 -10.50
N GLU A 387 -12.31 -15.39 -11.59
CA GLU A 387 -12.78 -14.90 -12.89
C GLU A 387 -13.01 -16.10 -13.82
N ILE A 388 -14.17 -16.18 -14.48
CA ILE A 388 -14.45 -17.21 -15.47
C ILE A 388 -13.70 -16.90 -16.78
N VAL A 389 -12.77 -17.78 -17.14
CA VAL A 389 -11.97 -17.71 -18.37
C VAL A 389 -12.69 -18.43 -19.51
N ASN A 390 -13.24 -19.62 -19.24
CA ASN A 390 -13.99 -20.40 -20.22
C ASN A 390 -15.28 -20.95 -19.59
N TYR A 391 -16.36 -20.98 -20.38
CA TYR A 391 -17.68 -21.42 -19.97
C TYR A 391 -18.33 -22.29 -21.05
N GLU A 392 -18.54 -23.57 -20.75
CA GLU A 392 -19.18 -24.53 -21.64
C GLU A 392 -20.49 -25.03 -21.02
N LEU A 393 -21.63 -24.63 -21.60
CA LEU A 393 -22.96 -25.07 -21.18
C LEU A 393 -23.38 -26.34 -21.92
N LEU A 394 -23.72 -27.38 -21.17
CA LEU A 394 -24.26 -28.63 -21.69
C LEU A 394 -25.78 -28.54 -21.93
N ARG A 395 -26.31 -29.42 -22.78
CA ARG A 395 -27.73 -29.43 -23.18
C ARG A 395 -28.70 -29.67 -22.01
N ASP A 396 -28.26 -30.33 -20.95
CA ASP A 396 -29.05 -30.56 -19.73
C ASP A 396 -28.95 -29.40 -18.71
N GLY A 397 -28.20 -28.35 -19.08
CA GLY A 397 -27.99 -27.15 -18.28
C GLY A 397 -26.92 -27.28 -17.20
N ARG A 398 -26.12 -28.36 -17.19
CA ARG A 398 -24.84 -28.41 -16.46
C ARG A 398 -23.79 -27.61 -17.20
N SER A 399 -22.72 -27.19 -16.53
CA SER A 399 -21.62 -26.48 -17.20
C SER A 399 -20.25 -26.95 -16.74
N PHE A 400 -19.30 -26.99 -17.68
CA PHE A 400 -17.87 -27.01 -17.37
C PHE A 400 -17.37 -25.57 -17.39
N ILE A 401 -16.68 -25.17 -16.33
CA ILE A 401 -16.11 -23.84 -16.21
C ILE A 401 -14.63 -23.93 -15.88
N GLU A 402 -13.86 -23.10 -16.58
CA GLU A 402 -12.46 -22.81 -16.26
C GLU A 402 -12.40 -21.42 -15.70
N THR A 403 -11.70 -21.28 -14.58
CA THR A 403 -11.58 -20.04 -13.84
C THR A 403 -10.14 -19.76 -13.50
N ARG A 404 -9.81 -18.50 -13.21
CA ARG A 404 -8.51 -18.09 -12.70
C ARG A 404 -8.69 -17.27 -11.43
N GLY A 405 -7.90 -17.56 -10.39
CA GLY A 405 -7.92 -16.75 -9.17
C GLY A 405 -7.36 -15.36 -9.40
N ILE A 406 -8.11 -14.32 -9.02
CA ILE A 406 -7.72 -12.91 -9.24
C ILE A 406 -7.38 -12.16 -7.94
N GLY A 407 -7.77 -12.69 -6.77
CA GLY A 407 -7.46 -12.07 -5.49
C GLY A 407 -7.97 -12.88 -4.32
N ARG A 408 -7.48 -12.58 -3.12
CA ARG A 408 -7.94 -13.21 -1.88
C ARG A 408 -8.98 -12.32 -1.22
N PHE A 409 -9.88 -12.91 -0.45
CA PHE A 409 -10.84 -12.15 0.33
C PHE A 409 -11.18 -12.84 1.64
N LYS A 410 -11.73 -12.06 2.56
CA LYS A 410 -12.35 -12.49 3.80
C LYS A 410 -13.84 -12.16 3.76
N VAL A 411 -14.69 -13.12 4.11
CA VAL A 411 -16.14 -12.90 4.24
C VAL A 411 -16.40 -12.09 5.50
N ARG A 412 -17.09 -10.96 5.38
CA ARG A 412 -17.50 -10.12 6.52
C ARG A 412 -18.93 -10.37 6.93
N GLU A 413 -19.81 -10.50 5.95
CA GLU A 413 -21.21 -10.86 6.16
C GLU A 413 -21.70 -11.76 5.03
N HIS A 414 -22.67 -12.62 5.30
CA HIS A 414 -23.29 -13.45 4.28
C HIS A 414 -24.80 -13.59 4.46
N ALA A 415 -25.50 -13.80 3.36
CA ALA A 415 -26.92 -14.13 3.32
C ALA A 415 -27.17 -15.27 2.34
N MET A 416 -28.37 -15.84 2.41
CA MET A 416 -28.85 -16.81 1.43
C MET A 416 -29.67 -16.10 0.37
N HIS A 417 -29.36 -16.36 -0.90
CA HIS A 417 -30.09 -15.83 -2.05
C HIS A 417 -30.35 -16.96 -3.05
N ASP A 418 -31.61 -17.28 -3.30
CA ASP A 418 -32.05 -18.33 -4.22
C ASP A 418 -31.31 -19.68 -4.08
N GLY A 419 -31.01 -20.06 -2.83
CA GLY A 419 -30.41 -21.34 -2.47
C GLY A 419 -28.88 -21.38 -2.48
N TYR A 420 -28.18 -20.29 -2.81
CA TYR A 420 -26.73 -20.15 -2.66
C TYR A 420 -26.38 -18.96 -1.76
N HIS A 421 -25.13 -18.91 -1.28
CA HIS A 421 -24.67 -17.82 -0.44
C HIS A 421 -24.26 -16.62 -1.27
N VAL A 422 -24.57 -15.43 -0.78
CA VAL A 422 -24.04 -14.16 -1.25
C VAL A 422 -23.38 -13.45 -0.08
N SER A 423 -22.28 -12.74 -0.31
CA SER A 423 -21.48 -12.14 0.76
C SER A 423 -21.05 -10.72 0.48
N ARG A 424 -20.92 -9.95 1.56
CA ARG A 424 -20.04 -8.79 1.61
C ARG A 424 -18.64 -9.31 1.97
N ILE A 425 -17.69 -9.03 1.10
CA ILE A 425 -16.30 -9.47 1.25
C ILE A 425 -15.39 -8.28 1.47
N GLU A 426 -14.27 -8.53 2.13
CA GLU A 426 -13.13 -7.63 2.22
C GLU A 426 -11.95 -8.26 1.49
N ARG A 427 -11.27 -7.50 0.64
CA ARG A 427 -10.09 -8.02 -0.06
C ARG A 427 -8.93 -8.20 0.91
N VAL A 428 -8.22 -9.31 0.78
CA VAL A 428 -7.02 -9.60 1.55
C VAL A 428 -5.84 -9.47 0.61
N GLU A 429 -4.99 -8.49 0.88
CA GLU A 429 -3.92 -8.07 -0.01
C GLU A 429 -2.56 -8.29 0.66
N ASP A 430 -1.49 -8.16 -0.10
CA ASP A 430 -0.14 -8.24 0.47
C ASP A 430 0.21 -6.90 1.14
N VAL A 431 1.02 -6.95 2.20
CA VAL A 431 1.59 -5.73 2.78
C VAL A 431 2.42 -4.96 1.74
N SER A 432 2.64 -3.66 1.97
CA SER A 432 3.36 -2.85 0.99
C SER A 432 4.80 -3.35 0.78
N LEU A 433 5.36 -3.18 -0.42
CA LEU A 433 6.74 -3.59 -0.69
C LEU A 433 7.78 -2.90 0.22
N ALA A 434 7.46 -1.69 0.72
CA ALA A 434 8.31 -0.98 1.66
C ALA A 434 8.27 -1.65 3.05
N GLU A 435 7.08 -1.97 3.53
CA GLU A 435 6.85 -2.69 4.78
C GLU A 435 7.37 -4.13 4.73
N GLU A 436 7.25 -4.81 3.58
CA GLU A 436 7.85 -6.12 3.31
C GLU A 436 9.36 -6.09 3.53
N GLY A 437 10.04 -5.13 2.92
CA GLY A 437 11.50 -4.95 3.05
C GLY A 437 11.95 -4.60 4.46
N ILE A 438 11.26 -3.70 5.16
CA ILE A 438 11.60 -3.31 6.55
C ILE A 438 11.53 -4.53 7.47
N LEU A 439 10.44 -5.29 7.37
CA LEU A 439 10.21 -6.44 8.23
C LEU A 439 11.16 -7.60 7.85
N GLU A 440 11.44 -7.86 6.56
CA GLU A 440 12.48 -8.83 6.15
C GLU A 440 13.84 -8.46 6.74
N GLN A 441 14.25 -7.19 6.61
CA GLN A 441 15.53 -6.71 7.14
C GLN A 441 15.60 -6.91 8.65
N ARG A 442 14.54 -6.56 9.38
CA ARG A 442 14.46 -6.75 10.83
C ARG A 442 14.55 -8.23 11.22
N GLU A 443 13.73 -9.08 10.61
CA GLU A 443 13.70 -10.53 10.85
C GLU A 443 15.08 -11.17 10.60
N THR A 444 15.66 -10.92 9.42
CA THR A 444 16.93 -11.54 9.01
C THR A 444 18.11 -11.04 9.83
N THR A 445 18.13 -9.77 10.23
CA THR A 445 19.18 -9.21 11.10
C THR A 445 19.11 -9.85 12.48
N MET A 446 17.93 -9.86 13.11
CA MET A 446 17.73 -10.49 14.42
C MET A 446 18.08 -11.98 14.40
N ALA A 447 17.68 -12.70 13.34
CA ALA A 447 17.98 -14.13 13.20
C ALA A 447 19.47 -14.41 13.01
N ARG A 448 20.20 -13.57 12.27
CA ARG A 448 21.65 -13.70 12.09
C ARG A 448 22.40 -13.44 13.39
N ASP A 449 22.05 -12.37 14.11
CA ASP A 449 22.67 -12.04 15.40
C ASP A 449 22.47 -13.19 16.40
N TYR A 450 21.26 -13.75 16.45
CA TYR A 450 20.97 -14.92 17.27
C TYR A 450 21.77 -16.14 16.82
N ALA A 451 21.82 -16.43 15.51
CA ALA A 451 22.55 -17.57 14.97
C ALA A 451 24.04 -17.49 15.27
N GLU A 452 24.65 -16.30 15.17
CA GLU A 452 26.04 -16.06 15.53
C GLU A 452 26.29 -16.28 17.02
N ALA A 453 25.42 -15.78 17.89
CA ALA A 453 25.49 -16.02 19.32
C ALA A 453 25.36 -17.51 19.66
N PHE A 454 24.39 -18.21 19.06
CA PHE A 454 24.17 -19.63 19.24
C PHE A 454 25.38 -20.46 18.79
N MET A 455 25.94 -20.17 17.62
CA MET A 455 27.11 -20.89 17.10
C MET A 455 28.36 -20.66 17.97
N ARG A 456 28.48 -19.47 18.58
CA ARG A 456 29.57 -19.18 19.53
C ARG A 456 29.42 -19.97 20.83
N GLU A 457 28.21 -20.11 21.35
CA GLU A 457 27.91 -20.85 22.59
C GLU A 457 27.90 -22.37 22.37
N HIS A 458 27.51 -22.82 21.18
CA HIS A 458 27.37 -24.23 20.82
C HIS A 458 28.05 -24.58 19.49
N PRO A 459 29.40 -24.58 19.39
CA PRO A 459 30.13 -24.71 18.13
C PRO A 459 29.91 -26.02 17.36
N GLN A 460 29.46 -27.07 18.05
CA GLN A 460 29.29 -28.41 17.49
C GLN A 460 27.81 -28.78 17.27
N VAL A 461 26.88 -27.89 17.61
CA VAL A 461 25.44 -28.12 17.46
C VAL A 461 24.97 -27.37 16.22
N PRO A 462 24.35 -28.06 15.23
CA PRO A 462 23.80 -27.38 14.08
C PRO A 462 22.66 -26.45 14.52
N LEU A 463 22.56 -25.31 13.83
CA LEU A 463 21.50 -24.33 14.09
C LEU A 463 20.12 -25.00 13.93
N PRO A 464 19.19 -24.82 14.89
CA PRO A 464 17.85 -25.37 14.75
C PRO A 464 17.18 -24.87 13.46
N ASN A 465 16.50 -25.76 12.72
CA ASN A 465 15.88 -25.43 11.43
C ASN A 465 14.95 -24.21 11.50
N ALA A 466 14.23 -24.04 12.61
CA ALA A 466 13.34 -22.89 12.81
C ALA A 466 14.11 -21.57 12.75
N ILE A 467 15.32 -21.50 13.31
CA ILE A 467 16.16 -20.30 13.25
C ILE A 467 16.88 -20.21 11.91
N ALA A 468 17.34 -21.33 11.36
CA ALA A 468 18.02 -21.35 10.07
C ALA A 468 17.15 -20.75 8.95
N ILE A 469 15.85 -21.05 8.94
CA ILE A 469 14.89 -20.49 7.97
C ILE A 469 14.83 -18.95 8.08
N GLU A 470 14.82 -18.42 9.30
CA GLU A 470 14.74 -16.98 9.56
C GLU A 470 15.99 -16.22 9.07
N THR A 471 17.14 -16.88 8.99
CA THR A 471 18.39 -16.26 8.48
C THR A 471 18.42 -16.06 6.96
N LEU A 472 17.60 -16.82 6.22
CA LEU A 472 17.55 -16.78 4.76
C LEU A 472 16.76 -15.57 4.28
N SER A 473 17.24 -14.86 3.27
CA SER A 473 16.47 -13.82 2.59
C SER A 473 15.27 -14.39 1.81
N THR A 474 14.30 -13.57 1.48
CA THR A 474 13.14 -13.93 0.64
C THR A 474 13.57 -14.54 -0.69
N GLN A 475 14.59 -13.97 -1.34
CA GLN A 475 15.18 -14.54 -2.55
C GLN A 475 15.84 -15.89 -2.29
N GLN A 476 16.61 -16.05 -1.20
CA GLN A 476 17.25 -17.32 -0.86
C GLN A 476 16.21 -18.43 -0.57
N LEU A 477 15.07 -18.07 0.03
CA LEU A 477 13.94 -18.97 0.21
C LEU A 477 13.38 -19.42 -1.14
N LEU A 478 13.11 -18.47 -2.06
CA LEU A 478 12.64 -18.80 -3.40
C LEU A 478 13.64 -19.66 -4.18
N ASP A 479 14.92 -19.32 -4.18
CA ASP A 479 15.98 -20.06 -4.86
C ASP A 479 16.06 -21.49 -4.35
N SER A 480 15.93 -21.68 -3.03
CA SER A 480 15.92 -23.01 -2.43
C SER A 480 14.68 -23.81 -2.81
N CYS A 481 13.50 -23.17 -2.84
CA CYS A 481 12.26 -23.79 -3.26
C CYS A 481 12.27 -24.18 -4.76
N THR A 482 12.77 -23.31 -5.62
CA THR A 482 12.88 -23.57 -7.07
C THR A 482 13.93 -24.64 -7.36
N ALA A 483 15.06 -24.67 -6.63
CA ALA A 483 16.04 -25.75 -6.71
C ALA A 483 15.43 -27.10 -6.34
N PHE A 484 14.61 -27.15 -5.27
CA PHE A 484 13.89 -28.37 -4.90
C PHE A 484 12.91 -28.83 -6.00
N VAL A 485 12.19 -27.91 -6.65
CA VAL A 485 11.30 -28.26 -7.76
C VAL A 485 12.08 -28.88 -8.92
N ARG A 486 13.26 -28.34 -9.25
CA ARG A 486 14.16 -28.91 -10.28
C ARG A 486 14.61 -30.33 -9.90
N GLU A 487 15.08 -30.52 -8.67
CA GLU A 487 15.48 -31.84 -8.13
C GLU A 487 14.32 -32.85 -8.23
N MET A 488 13.10 -32.45 -7.87
CA MET A 488 11.93 -33.32 -7.92
C MET A 488 11.48 -33.63 -9.34
N ARG A 489 11.65 -32.69 -10.28
CA ARG A 489 11.39 -32.91 -11.71
C ARG A 489 12.38 -33.93 -12.29
N GLU A 490 13.67 -33.79 -11.99
CA GLU A 490 14.72 -34.75 -12.38
C GLU A 490 14.43 -36.14 -11.80
N ALA A 491 13.98 -36.19 -10.54
CA ALA A 491 13.54 -37.42 -9.88
C ALA A 491 12.15 -37.93 -10.36
N SER A 492 11.58 -37.37 -11.44
CA SER A 492 10.30 -37.78 -12.04
C SER A 492 9.12 -37.83 -11.07
N ALA A 493 9.05 -36.85 -10.16
CA ALA A 493 7.97 -36.75 -9.18
C ALA A 493 6.59 -36.75 -9.87
N PRO A 494 5.62 -37.59 -9.45
CA PRO A 494 4.31 -37.70 -10.12
C PRO A 494 3.53 -36.39 -10.24
N TRP A 495 3.76 -35.48 -9.30
CA TRP A 495 3.13 -34.17 -9.20
C TRP A 495 3.81 -33.05 -10.01
N LEU A 496 4.91 -33.37 -10.72
CA LEU A 496 5.60 -32.47 -11.66
C LEU A 496 5.65 -33.03 -13.09
N ARG A 497 4.77 -33.98 -13.42
CA ARG A 497 4.69 -34.53 -14.79
C ARG A 497 4.22 -33.45 -15.77
N GLU A 498 4.60 -33.61 -17.03
CA GLU A 498 4.28 -32.70 -18.14
C GLU A 498 2.81 -32.23 -18.15
N ARG A 499 1.86 -33.15 -17.95
CA ARG A 499 0.42 -32.82 -17.90
C ARG A 499 0.04 -31.78 -16.83
N ILE A 500 0.76 -31.75 -15.71
CA ILE A 500 0.50 -30.81 -14.60
C ILE A 500 1.09 -29.44 -14.97
N ILE A 501 2.29 -29.43 -15.56
CA ILE A 501 2.91 -28.21 -16.08
C ILE A 501 2.09 -27.58 -17.21
N GLN A 502 1.48 -28.39 -18.07
CA GLN A 502 0.56 -27.90 -19.11
C GLN A 502 -0.67 -27.17 -18.53
N VAL A 503 -1.09 -27.54 -17.32
CA VAL A 503 -2.25 -26.92 -16.65
C VAL A 503 -1.83 -25.67 -15.86
N TYR A 504 -0.81 -25.78 -15.01
CA TYR A 504 -0.43 -24.73 -14.07
C TYR A 504 0.70 -23.82 -14.56
N GLY A 505 1.32 -24.15 -15.69
CA GLY A 505 2.51 -23.47 -16.20
C GLY A 505 3.80 -23.90 -15.49
N GLU A 506 4.90 -23.31 -15.95
CA GLU A 506 6.22 -23.44 -15.32
C GLU A 506 6.27 -22.73 -13.96
N PRO A 507 7.19 -23.13 -13.05
CA PRO A 507 7.34 -22.51 -11.74
C PRO A 507 7.56 -20.99 -11.88
N PRO A 508 6.73 -20.15 -11.23
CA PRO A 508 6.89 -18.70 -11.26
C PRO A 508 8.21 -18.25 -10.63
N GLU A 509 8.81 -17.20 -11.17
CA GLU A 509 9.99 -16.55 -10.59
C GLU A 509 9.63 -15.47 -9.56
N ASP A 510 8.33 -15.15 -9.43
CA ASP A 510 7.83 -14.17 -8.46
C ASP A 510 7.56 -14.82 -7.09
N PRO A 511 8.24 -14.39 -6.01
CA PRO A 511 7.97 -14.81 -4.63
C PRO A 511 6.52 -14.73 -4.18
N ALA A 512 5.72 -13.78 -4.69
CA ALA A 512 4.32 -13.63 -4.30
C ALA A 512 3.42 -14.72 -4.92
N ILE A 513 3.76 -15.18 -6.13
CA ILE A 513 2.96 -16.14 -6.91
C ILE A 513 3.43 -17.57 -6.66
N PHE A 514 4.74 -17.80 -6.53
CA PHE A 514 5.34 -19.13 -6.40
C PHE A 514 4.68 -20.00 -5.30
N PRO A 515 4.39 -19.50 -4.07
CA PRO A 515 3.75 -20.32 -3.04
C PRO A 515 2.40 -20.91 -3.45
N TYR A 516 1.59 -20.14 -4.19
CA TYR A 516 0.28 -20.59 -4.67
C TYR A 516 0.41 -21.64 -5.78
N TRP A 517 1.37 -21.44 -6.70
CA TRP A 517 1.71 -22.44 -7.71
C TRP A 517 2.20 -23.73 -7.07
N PHE A 518 3.15 -23.63 -6.13
CA PHE A 518 3.71 -24.79 -5.45
C PHE A 518 2.65 -25.56 -4.67
N ALA A 519 1.78 -24.86 -3.94
CA ALA A 519 0.64 -25.44 -3.24
C ALA A 519 -0.35 -26.14 -4.19
N SER A 520 -0.51 -25.66 -5.42
CA SER A 520 -1.42 -26.26 -6.40
C SER A 520 -0.88 -27.59 -6.95
N VAL A 521 0.44 -27.71 -7.09
CA VAL A 521 1.06 -28.92 -7.63
C VAL A 521 1.42 -29.95 -6.56
N VAL A 522 1.80 -29.54 -5.35
CA VAL A 522 2.31 -30.44 -4.32
C VAL A 522 1.19 -31.25 -3.63
N PRO A 523 1.39 -32.56 -3.33
CA PRO A 523 0.40 -33.40 -2.65
C PRO A 523 0.40 -33.15 -1.13
N ILE A 524 -0.20 -32.04 -0.74
CA ILE A 524 -0.43 -31.63 0.66
C ILE A 524 -1.93 -31.48 0.90
N VAL A 525 -2.38 -31.72 2.13
CA VAL A 525 -3.79 -31.58 2.53
C VAL A 525 -4.26 -30.13 2.40
N GLU A 526 -5.50 -29.91 1.98
CA GLU A 526 -6.02 -28.57 1.68
C GLU A 526 -6.00 -27.64 2.91
N GLU A 527 -6.20 -28.18 4.11
CA GLU A 527 -6.21 -27.41 5.36
C GLU A 527 -4.86 -26.74 5.65
N GLU A 528 -3.73 -27.36 5.27
CA GLU A 528 -2.41 -26.73 5.39
C GLU A 528 -2.18 -25.67 4.32
N LYS A 529 -2.74 -25.87 3.11
CA LYS A 529 -2.65 -24.90 2.01
C LYS A 529 -3.51 -23.67 2.26
N TYR A 530 -4.63 -23.83 2.97
CA TYR A 530 -5.58 -22.75 3.30
C TYR A 530 -4.93 -21.57 4.03
N VAL A 531 -3.91 -21.85 4.87
CA VAL A 531 -3.16 -20.80 5.60
C VAL A 531 -2.56 -19.76 4.64
N LEU A 532 -2.20 -20.14 3.41
CA LEU A 532 -1.68 -19.20 2.40
C LEU A 532 -2.67 -18.10 2.00
N LEU A 533 -3.99 -18.33 2.16
CA LEU A 533 -5.01 -17.30 1.92
C LEU A 533 -5.02 -16.26 3.05
N GLN A 534 -4.67 -16.66 4.27
CA GLN A 534 -4.66 -15.81 5.46
C GLN A 534 -3.37 -14.96 5.57
N THR A 535 -2.27 -15.42 4.96
CA THR A 535 -0.96 -14.79 5.11
C THR A 535 -0.79 -13.59 4.18
N GLU A 536 -0.64 -12.38 4.74
CA GLU A 536 -0.45 -11.11 4.01
C GLU A 536 1.01 -10.83 3.62
N ARG A 537 1.94 -11.58 4.20
CA ARG A 537 3.39 -11.43 4.01
C ARG A 537 3.88 -12.40 2.94
N VAL A 538 4.56 -11.89 1.91
CA VAL A 538 5.10 -12.71 0.82
C VAL A 538 6.16 -13.68 1.36
N ARG A 539 7.06 -13.16 2.19
CA ARG A 539 8.12 -13.93 2.84
C ARG A 539 7.57 -15.06 3.71
N GLU A 540 6.53 -14.81 4.49
CA GLU A 540 5.90 -15.84 5.33
C GLU A 540 5.26 -16.94 4.50
N ARG A 541 4.59 -16.61 3.39
CA ARG A 541 4.08 -17.63 2.46
C ARG A 541 5.21 -18.51 1.91
N LEU A 542 6.37 -17.91 1.62
CA LEU A 542 7.56 -18.66 1.22
C LEU A 542 8.09 -19.55 2.35
N LYS A 543 8.16 -19.07 3.60
CA LYS A 543 8.56 -19.90 4.75
C LYS A 543 7.62 -21.08 4.97
N ILE A 544 6.30 -20.87 4.81
CA ILE A 544 5.29 -21.93 4.88
C ILE A 544 5.61 -23.03 3.86
N VAL A 545 5.74 -22.69 2.58
CA VAL A 545 6.02 -23.70 1.53
C VAL A 545 7.42 -24.31 1.68
N TYR A 546 8.40 -23.55 2.15
CA TYR A 546 9.74 -24.05 2.45
C TYR A 546 9.71 -25.10 3.57
N SER A 547 8.91 -24.89 4.62
CA SER A 547 8.73 -25.88 5.70
C SER A 547 8.17 -27.21 5.18
N TRP A 548 7.33 -27.17 4.14
CA TRP A 548 6.78 -28.36 3.50
C TRP A 548 7.86 -29.16 2.79
N ILE A 549 8.80 -28.49 2.13
CA ILE A 549 9.95 -29.13 1.46
C ILE A 549 10.77 -29.94 2.45
N GLY A 550 11.04 -29.39 3.64
CA GLY A 550 11.74 -30.09 4.71
C GLY A 550 11.06 -31.41 5.11
N ARG A 551 9.73 -31.39 5.23
CA ARG A 551 8.93 -32.59 5.54
C ARG A 551 8.96 -33.62 4.41
N ILE A 552 8.85 -33.18 3.16
CA ILE A 552 8.87 -34.08 1.98
C ILE A 552 10.24 -34.76 1.85
N ARG A 553 11.34 -34.03 2.05
CA ARG A 553 12.70 -34.59 2.08
C ARG A 553 12.86 -35.62 3.21
N GLY A 554 12.37 -35.29 4.41
CA GLY A 554 12.44 -36.18 5.58
C GLY A 554 11.68 -37.50 5.40
N GLN A 555 10.54 -37.48 4.71
CA GLN A 555 9.76 -38.70 4.40
C GLN A 555 10.46 -39.62 3.39
N ARG A 556 11.25 -39.06 2.46
CA ARG A 556 11.98 -39.83 1.43
C ARG A 556 13.18 -40.60 2.00
N TRP A 557 13.84 -40.10 3.04
CA TRP A 557 15.00 -40.77 3.64
C TRP A 557 14.65 -41.77 4.75
N SER A 558 13.44 -41.69 5.31
CA SER A 558 12.90 -42.68 6.25
C SER A 558 12.19 -43.85 5.55
N SER A 559 12.00 -43.79 4.23
CA SER A 559 11.22 -44.76 3.46
C SER A 559 12.04 -45.37 2.31
N GLY A 560 12.94 -46.29 2.65
CA GLY A 560 13.40 -47.35 1.73
C GLY A 560 12.31 -48.39 1.40
N SER A 561 11.06 -48.13 1.76
CA SER A 561 9.90 -48.95 1.45
C SER A 561 8.81 -48.08 0.85
N ALA A 562 8.37 -48.46 -0.34
CA ALA A 562 7.27 -47.84 -1.08
C ALA A 562 6.07 -47.57 -0.17
N CYS A 563 5.54 -46.35 -0.24
CA CYS A 563 4.28 -46.02 0.42
C CYS A 563 3.20 -45.76 -0.64
N SER A 564 2.18 -46.61 -0.57
CA SER A 564 0.91 -46.55 -1.28
C SER A 564 0.07 -45.36 -0.81
N ILE A 565 -0.43 -44.60 -1.78
CA ILE A 565 -1.46 -43.57 -1.60
C ILE A 565 -2.81 -44.27 -1.47
N LEU A 566 -3.57 -43.95 -0.42
CA LEU A 566 -5.01 -44.12 -0.34
C LEU A 566 -5.65 -42.73 -0.29
#